data_AF-A0A381KLG5-F1
#
_entry.id   AF-A0A381KLG5-F1
#
_cell.length_a   1.000
_cell.length_b   1.000
_cell.length_c   1.000
_cell.angle_alpha   90.00
_cell.angle_beta   90.00
_cell.angle_gamma   90.00
#
_symmetry.space_group_name_H-M   'P 1'
#
loop_
_entity.id
_entity.type
_entity.pdbx_description
1 polymer ?
#
loop_
_entity_poly.entity_id
_entity_poly.type
_entity_poly.pdbx_seq_one_letter_code
_entity_poly.pdbx_strand_id
1 'polypeptide(L)' 'MRKKEDLQEVVDFLKNPKKYIELGARIPKGMLMVGPPGTGKTYLSRAVAGEAGVPFFQYKWF' A
#
# COMPACT_ATOMS: atom_id res chain seq x y z
N MET A 1 1.86 -8.14 -15.32
CA MET A 1 2.20 -6.71 -15.41
C MET A 1 1.41 -5.84 -14.45
N ARG A 2 0.11 -6.05 -14.23
CA ARG A 2 -0.78 -5.22 -13.37
C ARG A 2 -0.34 -4.91 -11.92
N LYS A 3 0.34 -5.85 -11.23
CA LYS A 3 0.64 -5.74 -9.79
C LYS A 3 1.57 -4.59 -9.38
N LYS A 4 2.43 -4.12 -10.30
CA LYS A 4 3.44 -3.10 -10.01
C LYS A 4 2.86 -1.69 -10.15
N GLU A 5 1.91 -1.52 -11.05
CA GLU A 5 1.16 -0.27 -11.25
C GLU A 5 0.24 0.01 -10.05
N ASP A 6 -0.53 -0.98 -9.60
CA ASP A 6 -1.37 -0.87 -8.39
C ASP A 6 -0.55 -0.44 -7.16
N LEU A 7 0.68 -0.95 -7.03
CA LEU A 7 1.57 -0.61 -5.93
C LEU A 7 2.08 0.82 -6.00
N GLN A 8 2.44 1.28 -7.20
CA GLN A 8 2.95 2.63 -7.42
C GLN A 8 1.87 3.68 -7.16
N GLU A 9 0.63 3.40 -7.56
CA GLU A 9 -0.51 4.25 -7.23
C GLU A 9 -0.72 4.37 -5.72
N VAL A 10 -0.60 3.26 -4.98
CA VAL A 10 -0.69 3.28 -3.52
C VAL A 10 0.45 4.09 -2.90
N VAL A 11 1.69 3.94 -3.39
CA VAL A 11 2.84 4.72 -2.90
C VAL A 11 2.67 6.21 -3.19
N ASP A 12 2.24 6.59 -4.39
CA ASP A 12 2.01 8.00 -4.75
C ASP A 12 0.85 8.60 -3.95
N PHE A 13 -0.21 7.83 -3.74
CA PHE A 13 -1.32 8.20 -2.88
C PHE A 13 -0.87 8.49 -1.45
N LEU A 14 -0.07 7.60 -0.87
CA LEU A 14 0.44 7.76 0.50
C LEU A 14 1.38 8.97 0.64
N LYS A 15 2.12 9.33 -0.42
CA LYS A 15 2.98 10.52 -0.45
C LYS A 15 2.20 11.83 -0.61
N ASN A 16 1.18 11.83 -1.46
CA ASN A 16 0.47 13.05 -1.87
C ASN A 16 -1.05 12.95 -1.67
N PRO A 17 -1.57 12.62 -0.47
CA PRO A 17 -2.99 12.35 -0.27
C PRO A 17 -3.88 13.56 -0.59
N LYS A 18 -3.37 14.79 -0.42
CA LYS A 18 -4.11 16.04 -0.70
C LYS A 18 -4.54 16.15 -2.16
N LYS A 19 -3.63 15.85 -3.09
CA LYS A 19 -3.90 15.89 -4.54
C LYS A 19 -5.07 14.98 -4.92
N TYR A 20 -5.14 13.79 -4.32
CA TYR A 20 -6.21 12.84 -4.58
C TYR A 20 -7.55 13.28 -3.96
N ILE A 21 -7.52 13.93 -2.81
CA ILE A 21 -8.72 14.50 -2.18
C ILE A 21 -9.29 15.65 -3.02
N GLU A 22 -8.42 16.53 -3.54
CA GLU A 22 -8.82 17.66 -4.40
C GLU A 22 -9.41 17.21 -5.75
N LEU A 23 -8.93 16.07 -6.28
CA LEU A 23 -9.47 15.43 -7.47
C LEU A 23 -10.80 14.69 -7.22
N GLY A 24 -11.30 14.65 -5.98
CA GLY A 24 -12.51 13.91 -5.62
C GLY A 24 -12.33 12.39 -5.63
N ALA A 25 -11.07 11.90 -5.59
CA ALA A 25 -10.80 10.48 -5.60
C ALA A 25 -11.15 9.85 -4.25
N ARG A 26 -11.81 8.68 -4.29
CA ARG A 26 -12.19 7.96 -3.08
C ARG A 26 -10.95 7.30 -2.47
N ILE A 27 -10.61 7.71 -1.25
CA ILE A 27 -9.50 7.15 -0.49
C ILE A 27 -9.76 5.66 -0.19
N PRO A 28 -8.90 4.74 -0.66
CA PRO A 28 -8.98 3.35 -0.24
C PRO A 28 -8.60 3.27 1.25
N LYS A 29 -9.52 2.73 2.07
CA LYS A 29 -9.31 2.60 3.53
C LYS A 29 -8.35 1.47 3.90
N GLY A 30 -8.05 0.58 2.96
CA GLY A 30 -7.14 -0.54 3.16
C GLY A 30 -7.06 -1.40 1.90
N MET A 31 -6.01 -2.21 1.82
CA MET A 31 -5.78 -3.13 0.71
C MET A 31 -5.57 -4.54 1.26
N LEU A 32 -6.30 -5.51 0.70
CA LEU A 32 -6.15 -6.92 1.05
C LEU A 32 -5.24 -7.59 0.03
N MET A 33 -4.11 -8.14 0.49
CA MET A 33 -3.25 -8.95 -0.37
C MET A 33 -3.53 -10.43 -0.19
N VAL A 34 -3.92 -11.10 -1.27
CA VAL A 34 -4.24 -12.53 -1.28
C VAL A 34 -3.18 -13.31 -2.05
N GLY A 35 -2.86 -14.51 -1.55
CA GLY A 35 -2.10 -15.53 -2.28
C GLY A 35 -1.54 -16.61 -1.36
N PRO A 36 -0.80 -17.60 -1.91
CA PRO A 36 -0.12 -18.64 -1.12
C PRO A 36 0.83 -18.09 -0.05
N PRO A 37 1.13 -18.84 1.02
CA PRO A 37 2.20 -18.46 1.95
C PRO A 37 3.54 -18.36 1.21
N GLY A 38 4.45 -17.51 1.70
CA GLY A 38 5.77 -17.33 1.09
C GLY A 38 5.83 -16.42 -0.15
N THR A 39 4.71 -15.89 -0.66
CA THR A 39 4.73 -14.99 -1.84
C THR A 39 5.10 -13.54 -1.53
N GLY A 40 5.82 -13.28 -0.45
CA GLY A 40 6.33 -11.94 -0.12
C GLY A 40 5.28 -10.88 0.24
N LYS A 41 4.04 -11.23 0.61
CA LYS A 41 2.99 -10.25 0.98
C LYS A 41 3.44 -9.28 2.06
N THR A 42 3.97 -9.82 3.17
CA THR A 42 4.49 -9.01 4.28
C THR A 42 5.69 -8.16 3.86
N TYR A 43 6.56 -8.70 3.00
CA TYR A 43 7.72 -7.99 2.48
C TYR A 43 7.29 -6.81 1.60
N LEU A 44 6.28 -7.03 0.75
CA LEU A 44 5.70 -6.03 -0.12
C LEU A 44 5.07 -4.88 0.67
N SER A 45 4.33 -5.17 1.74
CA SER A 45 3.80 -4.13 2.64
C SER A 45 4.88 -3.24 3.24
N ARG A 46 5.99 -3.86 3.69
CA ARG A 46 7.10 -3.12 4.28
C ARG A 46 7.81 -2.26 3.23
N ALA A 47 8.03 -2.79 2.03
CA ALA A 47 8.64 -2.05 0.93
C ALA A 47 7.79 -0.83 0.55
N VAL A 48 6.47 -0.99 0.42
CA VAL A 48 5.53 0.12 0.13
C VAL A 48 5.58 1.18 1.23
N ALA A 49 5.54 0.79 2.49
CA ALA A 49 5.60 1.75 3.60
C ALA A 49 6.94 2.51 3.64
N GLY A 50 8.05 1.81 3.36
CA GLY A 50 9.37 2.41 3.25
C GLY A 50 9.48 3.38 2.07
N GLU A 51 8.97 2.99 0.89
CA GLU A 51 8.95 3.85 -0.30
C GLU A 51 8.07 5.08 -0.12
N ALA A 52 6.94 4.94 0.58
CA ALA A 52 6.01 6.02 0.90
C ALA A 52 6.47 6.90 2.08
N GLY A 53 7.44 6.46 2.87
CA GLY A 53 7.92 7.20 4.05
C GLY A 53 6.90 7.29 5.19
N VAL A 54 5.98 6.31 5.28
CA VAL A 54 4.92 6.28 6.31
C VAL A 54 5.20 5.24 7.39
N PRO A 55 4.75 5.45 8.64
CA PRO A 55 4.87 4.44 9.70
C PRO A 55 4.18 3.12 9.32
N PHE A 56 4.87 1.98 9.54
CA PHE A 56 4.33 0.65 9.28
C PHE A 56 4.03 -0.10 10.57
N PHE A 57 2.75 -0.40 10.82
CA PHE A 57 2.31 -1.21 11.97
C PHE A 57 1.95 -2.62 11.51
N GLN A 58 2.60 -3.63 12.09
CA GLN A 58 2.27 -5.04 11.84
C GLN A 58 1.78 -5.68 13.14
N TYR A 59 0.51 -6.08 13.16
CA TYR A 59 -0.06 -6.85 14.26
C TYR A 59 -0.04 -8.32 13.88
N LYS A 60 0.67 -9.14 14.65
CA LYS A 60 0.60 -10.59 14.58
C LYS A 60 -0.06 -11.08 15.85
N TRP A 61 -1.32 -11.50 15.73
CA TRP A 61 -1.99 -12.23 16.79
C TRP A 61 -1.54 -13.69 16.66
N PHE A 62 -0.49 -14.02 17.43
CA PHE A 62 0.16 -15.34 17.57
C PHE A 62 1.05 -15.77 16.39
#